data_AF-A0A090J190-F1
#
_entry.id   AF-A0A090J190-F1
#
_cell.length_a   1.000
_cell.length_b   1.000
_cell.length_c   1.000
_cell.angle_alpha   90.00
_cell.angle_beta   90.00
_cell.angle_gamma   90.00
#
_symmetry.space_group_name_H-M   'P 1'
#
loop_
_entity.id
_entity.type
_entity.pdbx_description
1 polymer ?
#
loop_
_entity_poly.entity_id
_entity_poly.type
_entity_poly.pdbx_seq_one_letter_code
_entity_poly.pdbx_strand_id
1 'polypeptide(L)'
;MKEFVYRWSAQDYSTLDKVPFIGYLTDSNRNILVATGFRKWGMTHSHVAALLFRDLILDKENPYETLYVPSRFVTDPSVKRVIQTNVDVAKHLVKGKLKKPTKKVDDLKNEEGAIVQVDGKRCGAYKDKNGKLFLVDSTCTHMGCEVKWNSGEKTWDCPCHGSRFAINGDVVEGPAERPLKQVQEGDL
;
A
#
# COMPACT_ATOMS: atom_id res chain seq x y z
N MET A 1 9.57 -28.58 -12.21
CA MET A 1 9.53 -27.27 -11.52
C MET A 1 9.35 -26.22 -12.61
N LYS A 2 8.32 -25.36 -12.57
CA LYS A 2 8.15 -24.32 -13.61
C LYS A 2 9.12 -23.18 -13.33
N GLU A 3 10.03 -22.93 -14.26
CA GLU A 3 10.97 -21.81 -14.19
C GLU A 3 10.24 -20.54 -14.66
N PHE A 4 10.16 -19.55 -13.78
CA PHE A 4 9.54 -18.26 -14.09
C PHE A 4 10.65 -17.28 -14.50
N VAL A 5 10.75 -16.97 -15.79
CA VAL A 5 11.80 -16.09 -16.34
C VAL A 5 11.59 -14.63 -15.93
N TYR A 6 10.32 -14.21 -15.74
CA TYR A 6 9.96 -12.85 -15.33
C TYR A 6 8.76 -12.84 -14.38
N ARG A 7 8.70 -11.83 -13.53
CA ARG A 7 7.57 -11.54 -12.63
C ARG A 7 7.31 -10.04 -12.67
N TRP A 8 6.04 -9.66 -12.59
CA TRP A 8 5.64 -8.27 -12.45
C TRP A 8 4.50 -8.19 -11.43
N SER A 9 4.45 -7.09 -10.69
CA SER A 9 3.26 -6.68 -9.97
C SER A 9 2.85 -5.27 -10.42
N ALA A 10 1.59 -4.94 -10.18
CA ALA A 10 1.08 -3.60 -10.40
C ALA A 10 0.16 -3.24 -9.25
N GLN A 11 0.38 -2.07 -8.66
CA GLN A 11 -0.54 -1.48 -7.70
C GLN A 11 -1.52 -0.57 -8.42
N ASP A 12 -2.72 -0.50 -7.88
CA ASP A 12 -3.77 0.31 -8.45
C ASP A 12 -4.70 0.80 -7.35
N TYR A 13 -4.83 2.11 -7.27
CA TYR A 13 -5.78 2.74 -6.37
C TYR A 13 -7.14 2.76 -7.04
N SER A 14 -8.17 2.46 -6.25
CA SER A 14 -9.55 2.51 -6.70
C SER A 14 -10.40 3.20 -5.64
N THR A 15 -11.33 4.01 -6.09
CA THR A 15 -12.35 4.62 -5.24
C THR A 15 -13.40 3.58 -4.85
N LEU A 16 -14.21 3.91 -3.84
CA LEU A 16 -15.20 2.99 -3.27
C LEU A 16 -16.33 2.64 -4.27
N ASP A 17 -16.80 3.63 -5.01
CA ASP A 17 -17.78 3.51 -6.10
C ASP A 17 -17.14 3.10 -7.43
N LYS A 18 -15.81 3.00 -7.45
CA LYS A 18 -14.98 2.68 -8.62
C LYS A 18 -14.98 3.77 -9.70
N VAL A 19 -15.56 4.95 -9.45
CA VAL A 19 -15.43 6.12 -10.32
C VAL A 19 -14.25 6.96 -9.84
N PRO A 20 -13.30 7.38 -10.69
CA PRO A 20 -12.16 8.18 -10.23
C PRO A 20 -12.56 9.46 -9.49
N PHE A 21 -11.68 9.94 -8.63
CA PHE A 21 -11.79 11.28 -8.08
C PHE A 21 -11.00 12.23 -8.97
N ILE A 22 -11.68 13.23 -9.56
CA ILE A 22 -11.09 14.26 -10.42
C ILE A 22 -11.74 15.59 -10.07
N GLY A 23 -10.96 16.56 -9.61
CA GLY A 23 -11.42 17.92 -9.31
C GLY A 23 -10.68 18.54 -8.14
N TYR A 24 -11.26 19.56 -7.51
CA TYR A 24 -10.71 20.15 -6.29
C TYR A 24 -10.72 19.15 -5.14
N LEU A 25 -9.62 19.05 -4.39
CA LEU A 25 -9.49 18.11 -3.28
C LEU A 25 -10.60 18.29 -2.23
N THR A 26 -10.97 19.54 -1.98
CA THR A 26 -12.05 19.92 -1.06
C THR A 26 -12.80 21.11 -1.61
N ASP A 27 -14.09 21.25 -1.27
CA ASP A 27 -14.90 22.39 -1.72
C ASP A 27 -14.40 23.73 -1.15
N SER A 28 -13.78 23.70 0.03
CA SER A 28 -13.28 24.88 0.74
C SER A 28 -11.87 25.33 0.32
N ASN A 29 -11.11 24.48 -0.36
CA ASN A 29 -9.76 24.79 -0.82
C ASN A 29 -9.59 24.39 -2.29
N ARG A 30 -9.68 25.40 -3.16
CA ARG A 30 -9.55 25.27 -4.62
C ARG A 30 -8.11 25.39 -5.13
N ASN A 31 -7.10 25.38 -4.24
CA ASN A 31 -5.70 25.48 -4.65
C ASN A 31 -5.08 24.13 -5.02
N ILE A 32 -5.79 23.02 -4.80
CA ILE A 32 -5.29 21.67 -5.05
C ILE A 32 -6.29 20.91 -5.91
N LEU A 33 -5.85 20.56 -7.12
CA LEU A 33 -6.55 19.65 -8.02
C LEU A 33 -5.99 18.24 -7.84
N VAL A 34 -6.87 17.25 -7.75
CA VAL A 34 -6.51 15.83 -7.62
C VAL A 34 -7.15 15.04 -8.75
N ALA A 35 -6.40 14.07 -9.28
CA ALA A 35 -6.91 13.03 -10.16
C ALA A 35 -6.35 11.68 -9.71
N THR A 36 -7.19 10.84 -9.10
CA THR A 36 -6.76 9.56 -8.50
C THR A 36 -7.83 8.48 -8.60
N GLY A 37 -7.45 7.25 -8.28
CA GLY A 37 -8.38 6.12 -8.29
C GLY A 37 -8.73 5.64 -9.71
N PHE A 38 -7.83 5.81 -10.67
CA PHE A 38 -8.05 5.48 -12.09
C PHE A 38 -8.30 4.01 -12.39
N ARG A 39 -8.07 3.12 -11.42
CA ARG A 39 -8.47 1.72 -11.50
C ARG A 39 -7.87 0.95 -12.69
N LYS A 40 -6.57 1.19 -12.98
CA LYS A 40 -5.79 0.76 -14.16
C LYS A 40 -6.20 1.38 -15.51
N TRP A 41 -7.15 2.31 -15.53
CA TRP A 41 -7.60 3.01 -16.73
C TRP A 41 -7.00 4.42 -16.84
N GLY A 42 -5.72 4.57 -16.48
CA GLY A 42 -5.05 5.87 -16.42
C GLY A 42 -4.98 6.60 -17.76
N MET A 43 -4.77 5.89 -18.87
CA MET A 43 -4.73 6.51 -20.21
C MET A 43 -6.07 7.16 -20.60
N THR A 44 -7.19 6.50 -20.29
CA THR A 44 -8.53 7.01 -20.58
C THR A 44 -8.92 8.11 -19.58
N HIS A 45 -8.75 7.87 -18.28
CA HIS A 45 -9.19 8.82 -17.27
C HIS A 45 -8.29 10.06 -17.16
N SER A 46 -7.03 10.01 -17.63
CA SER A 46 -6.20 11.21 -17.75
C SER A 46 -6.73 12.21 -18.77
N HIS A 47 -7.34 11.75 -19.88
CA HIS A 47 -8.01 12.63 -20.83
C HIS A 47 -9.23 13.30 -20.20
N VAL A 48 -10.05 12.52 -19.48
CA VAL A 48 -11.19 13.06 -18.73
C VAL A 48 -10.71 14.08 -17.69
N ALA A 49 -9.62 13.77 -16.97
CA ALA A 49 -9.03 14.67 -15.99
C ALA A 49 -8.52 15.98 -16.60
N ALA A 50 -7.85 15.90 -17.75
CA ALA A 50 -7.36 17.08 -18.45
C ALA A 50 -8.52 18.00 -18.89
N LEU A 51 -9.62 17.44 -19.41
CA LEU A 51 -10.80 18.22 -19.80
C LEU A 51 -11.47 18.88 -18.60
N LEU A 52 -11.65 18.14 -17.50
CA LEU A 52 -12.21 18.68 -16.26
C LEU A 52 -11.32 19.77 -15.67
N PHE A 53 -10.02 19.53 -15.53
CA PHE A 53 -9.09 20.53 -14.99
C PHE A 53 -9.05 21.80 -15.83
N ARG A 54 -9.04 21.69 -17.16
CA ARG A 54 -9.12 22.85 -18.05
C ARG A 54 -10.36 23.70 -17.73
N ASP A 55 -11.53 23.07 -17.64
CA ASP A 55 -12.78 23.79 -17.41
C ASP A 55 -12.85 24.38 -16.00
N LEU A 56 -12.41 23.63 -14.98
CA LEU A 56 -12.32 24.11 -13.60
C LEU A 56 -11.37 25.30 -13.43
N ILE A 57 -10.23 25.31 -14.13
CA ILE A 57 -9.24 26.41 -14.07
C ILE A 57 -9.75 27.65 -14.80
N LEU A 58 -10.55 27.46 -15.86
CA LEU A 58 -11.12 28.55 -16.66
C LEU A 58 -12.51 29.01 -16.18
N ASP A 59 -12.95 28.54 -15.01
CA ASP A 59 -14.29 28.78 -14.45
C ASP A 59 -15.43 28.51 -15.46
N LYS A 60 -15.31 27.41 -16.21
CA LYS A 60 -16.34 26.93 -17.15
C LYS A 60 -17.13 25.79 -16.54
N GLU A 61 -18.45 25.80 -16.75
CA GLU A 61 -19.31 24.69 -16.39
C GLU A 61 -18.91 23.42 -17.14
N ASN A 62 -18.83 22.28 -16.43
CA ASN A 62 -18.56 20.98 -17.02
C ASN A 62 -19.62 19.96 -16.58
N PRO A 63 -20.32 19.29 -17.52
CA PRO A 63 -21.42 18.38 -17.20
C PRO A 63 -20.99 17.13 -16.42
N TYR A 64 -19.68 16.83 -16.37
CA TYR A 64 -19.13 15.68 -15.69
C TYR A 64 -18.59 16.00 -14.29
N GLU A 65 -18.53 17.27 -13.88
CA GLU A 65 -17.90 17.68 -12.62
C GLU A 65 -18.48 16.94 -11.41
N THR A 66 -19.81 16.92 -11.28
CA THR A 66 -20.51 16.28 -10.15
C THR A 66 -20.26 14.77 -10.06
N LEU A 67 -19.98 14.11 -11.19
CA LEU A 67 -19.67 12.68 -11.23
C LEU A 67 -18.27 12.39 -10.67
N TYR A 68 -17.32 13.28 -10.91
CA TYR A 68 -15.92 13.03 -10.59
C TYR A 68 -15.40 13.77 -9.36
N VAL A 69 -16.08 14.82 -8.89
CA VAL A 69 -15.61 15.66 -7.79
C VAL A 69 -15.29 14.81 -6.54
N PRO A 70 -14.12 15.02 -5.89
CA PRO A 70 -13.72 14.26 -4.70
C PRO A 70 -14.71 14.32 -3.53
N SER A 71 -15.40 15.45 -3.37
CA SER A 71 -16.40 15.69 -2.33
C SER A 71 -17.77 15.05 -2.62
N ARG A 72 -17.94 14.37 -3.77
CA ARG A 72 -19.24 13.81 -4.14
C ARG A 72 -19.75 12.84 -3.07
N PHE A 73 -21.04 12.95 -2.79
CA PHE A 73 -21.68 12.06 -1.84
C PHE A 73 -21.91 10.70 -2.48
N VAL A 74 -21.19 9.68 -2.02
CA VAL A 74 -21.40 8.30 -2.46
C VAL A 74 -22.52 7.67 -1.63
N THR A 75 -23.77 7.77 -2.09
CA THR A 75 -24.96 7.15 -1.46
C THR A 75 -25.07 5.62 -1.68
N ASP A 76 -24.07 5.00 -2.31
CA ASP A 76 -24.04 3.58 -2.65
C ASP A 76 -23.76 2.69 -1.40
N PRO A 77 -24.23 1.43 -1.33
CA PRO A 77 -23.82 0.41 -0.33
C PRO A 77 -22.31 0.26 -0.11
N SER A 78 -21.47 0.93 -0.90
CA SER A 78 -20.08 1.29 -0.61
C SER A 78 -19.78 1.84 0.80
N VAL A 79 -20.72 2.48 1.52
CA VAL A 79 -20.51 2.84 2.94
C VAL A 79 -20.33 1.58 3.80
N LYS A 80 -21.06 0.49 3.50
CA LYS A 80 -20.81 -0.82 4.12
C LYS A 80 -19.41 -1.34 3.77
N ARG A 81 -18.90 -1.03 2.56
CA ARG A 81 -17.53 -1.39 2.17
C ARG A 81 -16.50 -0.64 3.01
N VAL A 82 -16.69 0.64 3.36
CA VAL A 82 -15.79 1.36 4.28
C VAL A 82 -15.73 0.68 5.65
N ILE A 83 -16.90 0.35 6.21
CA ILE A 83 -16.97 -0.36 7.50
C ILE A 83 -16.29 -1.73 7.38
N GLN A 84 -16.58 -2.48 6.32
CA GLN A 84 -15.97 -3.78 6.06
C GLN A 84 -14.44 -3.69 5.90
N THR A 85 -13.95 -2.71 5.17
CA THR A 85 -12.51 -2.46 4.97
C THR A 85 -11.84 -2.12 6.30
N ASN A 86 -12.44 -1.24 7.11
CA ASN A 86 -11.90 -0.92 8.45
C ASN A 86 -11.94 -2.12 9.41
N VAL A 87 -12.98 -2.96 9.32
CA VAL A 87 -13.03 -4.24 10.05
C VAL A 87 -11.93 -5.19 9.58
N ASP A 88 -11.67 -5.27 8.28
CA ASP A 88 -10.60 -6.11 7.74
C ASP A 88 -9.20 -5.58 8.11
N VAL A 89 -9.02 -4.26 8.21
CA VAL A 89 -7.82 -3.63 8.81
C VAL A 89 -7.64 -4.08 10.26
N ALA A 90 -8.69 -3.98 11.09
CA ALA A 90 -8.63 -4.43 12.49
C ALA A 90 -8.31 -5.93 12.62
N LYS A 91 -8.90 -6.76 11.76
CA LYS A 91 -8.56 -8.19 11.66
C LYS A 91 -7.09 -8.39 11.31
N HIS A 92 -6.56 -7.64 10.33
CA HIS A 92 -5.16 -7.76 9.94
C HIS A 92 -4.19 -7.29 11.03
N LEU A 93 -4.52 -6.21 11.74
CA LEU A 93 -3.78 -5.72 12.89
C LEU A 93 -3.66 -6.80 13.99
N VAL A 94 -4.77 -7.43 14.37
CA VAL A 94 -4.78 -8.45 15.46
C VAL A 94 -4.23 -9.79 14.99
N LYS A 95 -4.72 -10.32 13.86
CA LYS A 95 -4.31 -11.64 13.35
C LYS A 95 -2.84 -11.68 12.99
N GLY A 96 -2.30 -10.58 12.45
CA GLY A 96 -0.87 -10.45 12.15
C GLY A 96 -0.04 -10.67 13.41
N LYS A 97 -0.39 -9.98 14.49
CA LYS A 97 0.35 -10.04 15.77
C LYS A 97 0.25 -11.39 16.47
N LEU A 98 -0.89 -12.07 16.38
CA LEU A 98 -1.10 -13.36 17.05
C LEU A 98 -0.51 -14.57 16.32
N LYS A 99 -0.39 -14.53 14.99
CA LYS A 99 0.16 -15.65 14.22
C LYS A 99 1.60 -15.88 14.67
N LYS A 100 2.05 -17.09 15.01
CA LYS A 100 3.49 -17.31 15.28
C LYS A 100 4.27 -17.46 13.98
N PRO A 101 5.46 -16.86 13.84
CA PRO A 101 6.37 -17.16 12.73
C PRO A 101 6.73 -18.65 12.75
N THR A 102 6.72 -19.29 11.58
CA THR A 102 7.04 -20.73 11.45
C THR A 102 8.45 -20.98 10.94
N LYS A 103 9.14 -19.94 10.45
CA LYS A 103 10.51 -20.02 9.93
C LYS A 103 11.48 -19.32 10.88
N LYS A 104 12.67 -19.87 10.97
CA LYS A 104 13.85 -19.23 11.55
C LYS A 104 14.68 -18.59 10.44
N VAL A 105 15.63 -17.75 10.84
CA VAL A 105 16.60 -17.13 9.92
C VAL A 105 17.40 -18.21 9.16
N ASP A 106 17.78 -19.28 9.85
CA ASP A 106 18.56 -20.38 9.28
C ASP A 106 17.81 -21.16 8.19
N ASP A 107 16.47 -21.11 8.22
CA ASP A 107 15.63 -21.78 7.23
C ASP A 107 15.53 -21.01 5.89
N LEU A 108 16.02 -19.76 5.85
CA LEU A 108 15.95 -18.92 4.66
C LEU A 108 17.02 -19.28 3.63
N LYS A 109 16.59 -19.49 2.40
CA LYS A 109 17.49 -19.58 1.24
C LYS A 109 17.90 -18.19 0.77
N ASN A 110 18.96 -18.13 -0.04
CA ASN A 110 19.30 -16.89 -0.73
C ASN A 110 18.13 -16.43 -1.60
N GLU A 111 17.93 -15.12 -1.63
CA GLU A 111 16.80 -14.44 -2.26
C GLU A 111 15.41 -14.75 -1.66
N GLU A 112 15.38 -15.33 -0.46
CA GLU A 112 14.15 -15.60 0.27
C GLU A 112 13.92 -14.59 1.41
N GLY A 113 12.66 -14.22 1.62
CA GLY A 113 12.24 -13.44 2.77
C GLY A 113 11.07 -14.09 3.50
N ALA A 114 11.03 -13.91 4.83
CA ALA A 114 9.92 -14.36 5.66
C ALA A 114 9.83 -13.55 6.94
N ILE A 115 8.67 -13.63 7.59
CA ILE A 115 8.55 -13.23 8.99
C ILE A 115 9.12 -14.37 9.84
N VAL A 116 10.07 -14.02 10.71
CA VAL A 116 10.81 -14.93 11.60
C VAL A 116 10.71 -14.44 13.04
N GLN A 117 11.22 -15.25 13.97
CA GLN A 117 11.42 -14.85 15.36
C GLN A 117 12.91 -14.91 15.69
N VAL A 118 13.45 -13.81 16.21
CA VAL A 118 14.85 -13.68 16.66
C VAL A 118 14.80 -13.15 18.10
N ASP A 119 15.38 -13.88 19.05
CA ASP A 119 15.39 -13.58 20.49
C ASP A 119 14.03 -13.18 21.07
N GLY A 120 13.00 -13.94 20.68
CA GLY A 120 11.63 -13.70 21.13
C GLY A 120 10.91 -12.56 20.39
N LYS A 121 11.62 -11.71 19.66
CA LYS A 121 11.04 -10.59 18.88
C LYS A 121 10.73 -11.02 17.44
N ARG A 122 9.65 -10.47 16.91
CA ARG A 122 9.18 -10.75 15.56
C ARG A 122 9.88 -9.83 14.57
N CYS A 123 10.48 -10.40 13.53
CA CYS A 123 11.24 -9.64 12.54
C CYS A 123 10.86 -10.06 11.13
N GLY A 124 10.92 -9.14 10.18
CA GLY A 124 11.07 -9.46 8.77
C GLY A 124 12.54 -9.77 8.49
N ALA A 125 12.81 -10.95 7.93
CA ALA A 125 14.14 -11.36 7.51
C ALA A 125 14.18 -11.59 6.01
N TYR A 126 15.21 -11.07 5.35
CA TYR A 126 15.49 -11.33 3.93
C TYR A 126 16.97 -11.67 3.76
N LYS A 127 17.27 -12.73 3.01
CA LYS A 127 18.64 -13.11 2.66
C LYS A 127 18.89 -12.79 1.19
N ASP A 128 19.90 -11.99 0.88
CA ASP A 128 20.20 -11.62 -0.49
C ASP A 128 20.91 -12.75 -1.27
N LYS A 129 21.24 -12.49 -2.53
CA LYS A 129 21.93 -13.44 -3.42
C LYS A 129 23.28 -13.92 -2.89
N ASN A 130 23.96 -13.09 -2.10
CA ASN A 130 25.27 -13.37 -1.51
C ASN A 130 25.17 -13.98 -0.11
N GLY A 131 23.96 -14.19 0.40
CA GLY A 131 23.74 -14.69 1.76
C GLY A 131 23.70 -13.59 2.83
N LYS A 132 23.80 -12.30 2.47
CA LYS A 132 23.69 -11.22 3.45
C LYS A 132 22.28 -11.15 3.99
N LEU A 133 22.17 -11.14 5.32
CA LEU A 133 20.89 -11.05 6.01
C LEU A 133 20.50 -9.58 6.24
N PHE A 134 19.23 -9.28 5.97
CA PHE A 134 18.56 -8.02 6.29
C PHE A 134 17.45 -8.33 7.29
N LEU A 135 17.48 -7.67 8.44
CA LEU A 135 16.50 -7.81 9.50
C LEU A 135 15.83 -6.46 9.77
N VAL A 136 14.50 -6.47 9.81
CA VAL A 136 13.67 -5.30 10.11
C VAL A 136 12.57 -5.66 11.10
N ASP A 137 12.12 -4.70 11.88
CA ASP A 137 10.87 -4.81 12.64
C ASP A 137 9.73 -4.98 11.63
N SER A 138 8.91 -6.02 11.80
CA SER A 138 7.77 -6.28 10.91
C SER A 138 6.56 -5.39 11.19
N THR A 139 6.64 -4.51 12.18
CA THR A 139 5.59 -3.57 12.55
C THR A 139 5.59 -2.36 11.63
N CYS A 140 4.54 -2.21 10.82
CA CYS A 140 4.34 -1.04 9.97
C CYS A 140 4.31 0.25 10.79
N THR A 141 5.11 1.24 10.39
CA THR A 141 5.26 2.54 11.07
C THR A 141 4.08 3.49 10.91
N HIS A 142 3.10 3.16 10.07
CA HIS A 142 1.86 3.92 9.91
C HIS A 142 0.92 3.72 11.11
N MET A 143 0.37 2.51 11.27
CA MET A 143 -0.61 2.19 12.33
C MET A 143 -0.32 0.86 13.05
N GLY A 144 0.88 0.30 12.90
CA GLY A 144 1.33 -0.85 13.68
C GLY A 144 0.86 -2.23 13.20
N CYS A 145 0.34 -2.34 11.98
CA CYS A 145 0.02 -3.63 11.37
C CYS A 145 1.30 -4.42 11.02
N GLU A 146 1.23 -5.75 11.09
CA GLU A 146 2.34 -6.60 10.63
C GLU A 146 2.41 -6.61 9.10
N VAL A 147 3.60 -6.32 8.57
CA VAL A 147 3.89 -6.41 7.14
C VAL A 147 4.01 -7.88 6.69
N LYS A 148 3.91 -8.11 5.38
CA LYS A 148 4.08 -9.42 4.76
C LYS A 148 5.16 -9.36 3.69
N TRP A 149 5.90 -10.45 3.53
CA TRP A 149 6.86 -10.57 2.43
C TRP A 149 6.17 -10.71 1.08
N ASN A 150 6.54 -9.85 0.13
CA ASN A 150 6.19 -9.95 -1.28
C ASN A 150 7.41 -10.41 -2.07
N SER A 151 7.46 -11.69 -2.41
CA SER A 151 8.58 -12.29 -3.14
C SER A 151 8.65 -11.90 -4.62
N GLY A 152 7.57 -11.36 -5.19
CA GLY A 152 7.55 -10.88 -6.57
C GLY A 152 8.34 -9.58 -6.73
N GLU A 153 8.25 -8.70 -5.75
CA GLU A 153 8.85 -7.36 -5.76
C GLU A 153 10.00 -7.19 -4.77
N LYS A 154 10.28 -8.21 -3.95
CA LYS A 154 11.25 -8.17 -2.84
C LYS A 154 10.97 -7.00 -1.89
N THR A 155 9.72 -6.88 -1.45
CA THR A 155 9.24 -5.80 -0.57
C THR A 155 8.45 -6.35 0.62
N TRP A 156 8.37 -5.55 1.68
CA TRP A 156 7.48 -5.75 2.82
C TRP A 156 6.20 -4.95 2.63
N ASP A 157 5.07 -5.63 2.47
CA ASP A 157 3.80 -5.00 2.15
C ASP A 157 2.87 -5.04 3.37
N CYS A 158 2.39 -3.86 3.79
CA CYS A 158 1.42 -3.71 4.86
C CYS A 158 0.01 -3.96 4.31
N PRO A 159 -0.71 -4.99 4.81
CA PRO A 159 -2.05 -5.34 4.30
C PRO A 159 -3.16 -4.39 4.73
N CYS A 160 -2.87 -3.43 5.63
CA CYS A 160 -3.89 -2.55 6.19
C CYS A 160 -4.19 -1.37 5.25
N HIS A 161 -3.17 -0.60 4.89
CA HIS A 161 -3.33 0.62 4.08
C HIS A 161 -2.39 0.67 2.86
N GLY A 162 -1.68 -0.42 2.58
CA GLY A 162 -0.87 -0.55 1.37
C GLY A 162 0.54 0.02 1.46
N SER A 163 1.02 0.44 2.63
CA SER A 163 2.42 0.87 2.79
C SER A 163 3.39 -0.24 2.40
N ARG A 164 4.46 0.11 1.69
CA ARG A 164 5.48 -0.84 1.23
C ARG A 164 6.86 -0.37 1.67
N PHE A 165 7.70 -1.35 1.99
CA PHE A 165 9.06 -1.11 2.41
C PHE A 165 10.03 -1.99 1.63
N ALA A 166 11.22 -1.47 1.36
CA ALA A 166 12.30 -2.22 0.74
C ALA A 166 12.87 -3.26 1.73
N ILE A 167 13.73 -4.16 1.24
CA ILE A 167 14.34 -5.23 2.05
C ILE A 167 15.05 -4.71 3.31
N ASN A 168 15.59 -3.49 3.26
CA ASN A 168 16.30 -2.81 4.35
C ASN A 168 15.39 -1.94 5.24
N GLY A 169 14.09 -1.89 4.95
CA GLY A 169 13.09 -1.14 5.70
C GLY A 169 12.75 0.24 5.14
N ASP A 170 13.44 0.72 4.11
CA ASP A 170 13.16 2.04 3.52
C ASP A 170 11.73 2.11 2.96
N VAL A 171 11.08 3.26 3.09
CA VAL A 171 9.73 3.47 2.55
C VAL A 171 9.79 3.44 1.03
N VAL A 172 8.99 2.57 0.42
CA VAL A 172 8.77 2.49 -1.03
C VAL A 172 7.44 3.13 -1.40
N GLU A 173 6.40 2.90 -0.59
CA GLU A 173 5.04 3.41 -0.83
C GLU A 173 4.36 3.77 0.49
N GLY A 174 3.63 4.88 0.48
CA GLY A 174 2.89 5.40 1.63
C GLY A 174 1.65 4.56 1.98
N PRO A 175 0.89 4.91 3.02
CA PRO A 175 0.95 6.16 3.80
C PRO A 175 2.01 6.20 4.92
N ALA A 176 2.82 5.17 5.12
CA ALA A 176 3.91 5.24 6.09
C ALA A 176 4.98 6.25 5.62
N GLU A 177 5.35 7.19 6.48
CA GLU A 177 6.39 8.19 6.17
C GLU A 177 7.76 7.86 6.80
N ARG A 178 7.81 6.81 7.62
CA ARG A 178 9.02 6.39 8.34
C ARG A 178 9.44 4.98 7.96
N PRO A 179 10.74 4.69 7.80
CA PRO A 179 11.21 3.35 7.48
C PRO A 179 10.91 2.37 8.62
N LEU A 180 10.84 1.07 8.30
CA LEU A 180 10.88 0.03 9.32
C LEU A 180 12.22 0.10 10.04
N LYS A 181 12.19 -0.11 11.36
CA LYS A 181 13.42 -0.11 12.16
C LYS A 181 14.29 -1.31 11.75
N GLN A 182 15.54 -1.06 11.39
CA GLN A 182 16.51 -2.13 11.20
C GLN A 182 16.85 -2.78 12.54
N VAL A 183 17.00 -4.10 12.53
CA VAL A 183 17.35 -4.89 13.69
C VAL A 183 18.75 -5.46 13.44
N GLN A 184 19.71 -5.19 14.32
CA GLN A 184 20.99 -5.90 14.27
C GLN A 184 20.87 -7.23 15.03
N GLU A 185 21.66 -8.23 14.64
CA GLU A 185 21.76 -9.50 15.39
C GLU A 185 22.18 -9.30 16.86
N GLY A 186 22.77 -8.13 17.21
CA GLY A 186 23.13 -7.76 18.59
C GLY A 186 22.23 -6.69 19.25
N ASP A 187 21.24 -6.13 18.56
CA ASP A 187 20.25 -5.18 19.13
C ASP A 187 19.08 -5.90 19.83
N LEU A 188 19.22 -7.21 20.02
CA LEU A 188 18.17 -8.11 20.47
C LEU A 188 18.35 -8.57 21.90
#